data_AF-A0A212CK44-F1
#
_entry.id   AF-A0A212CK44-F1
#
_cell.length_a   1.000
_cell.length_b   1.000
_cell.length_c   1.000
_cell.angle_alpha   90.00
_cell.angle_beta   90.00
_cell.angle_gamma   90.00
#
_symmetry.space_group_name_H-M   'P 1'
#
loop_
_entity.id
_entity.type
_entity.pdbx_description
1 polymer ?
#
loop_
_entity_poly.entity_id
_entity_poly.type
_entity_poly.pdbx_seq_one_letter_code
_entity_poly.pdbx_strand_id
1 'polypeptide(L)'
;GKQHSSSDATMRNRFLCGVVLLLLRVGLKDAAVTQFPRRKILETKKEVTLQCSQKMGHYAMYWYRQDPGFGLRLIYYSTGRDTIKKGDVPEGYDVSRDELEHFPLTLKSASPNQTSVYFCASSSLEADVIQSPRYRITETKKRVTLTCSQNMNHEAMYWYRQDPGLGPRLIYFSRNIGNVQKGDIPDGYTVSREETPNFPLTLELASTSQASLYFCASSKSTA
;
A
#
# COMPACT_ATOMS: atom_id res chain seq x y z
N GLY A 1 -41.84 -61.71 12.01
CA GLY A 1 -41.44 -62.75 12.98
C GLY A 1 -39.95 -62.63 13.23
N LYS A 2 -39.60 -62.53 14.52
CA LYS A 2 -38.28 -62.68 15.17
C LYS A 2 -37.19 -61.59 14.99
N GLN A 3 -37.05 -60.82 16.07
CA GLN A 3 -35.83 -60.19 16.58
C GLN A 3 -34.89 -61.22 17.25
N HIS A 4 -33.57 -61.04 17.12
CA HIS A 4 -32.48 -61.34 18.08
C HIS A 4 -31.14 -61.09 17.36
N SER A 5 -30.03 -60.65 17.95
CA SER A 5 -29.68 -59.93 19.17
C SER A 5 -28.23 -59.44 18.96
N SER A 6 -27.93 -58.30 19.56
CA SER A 6 -26.64 -57.64 19.85
C SER A 6 -25.39 -58.50 20.03
N SER A 7 -24.23 -57.97 19.60
CA SER A 7 -23.09 -57.73 20.52
C SER A 7 -22.05 -56.77 19.92
N ASP A 8 -21.73 -55.77 20.73
CA ASP A 8 -20.74 -54.71 20.59
C ASP A 8 -19.29 -55.23 20.66
N ALA A 9 -18.37 -54.63 19.88
CA ALA A 9 -16.93 -54.78 20.05
C ALA A 9 -16.19 -53.56 19.46
N THR A 10 -15.74 -52.69 20.36
CA THR A 10 -14.96 -51.48 20.06
C THR A 10 -13.47 -51.78 19.86
N MET A 11 -12.88 -51.04 18.91
CA MET A 11 -11.47 -50.61 18.77
C MET A 11 -10.49 -51.56 18.05
N ARG A 12 -9.94 -51.12 16.90
CA ARG A 12 -8.61 -50.46 16.83
C ARG A 12 -8.15 -50.16 15.37
N ASN A 13 -8.15 -48.87 15.04
CA ASN A 13 -7.11 -48.09 14.35
C ASN A 13 -6.45 -48.68 13.09
N ARG A 14 -6.62 -48.03 11.91
CA ARG A 14 -5.54 -47.26 11.22
C ARG A 14 -5.84 -46.86 9.74
N PHE A 15 -5.54 -45.58 9.47
CA PHE A 15 -5.16 -44.89 8.21
C PHE A 15 -6.23 -44.25 7.28
N LEU A 16 -5.93 -42.98 6.97
CA LEU A 16 -6.68 -41.95 6.24
C LEU A 16 -6.68 -42.16 4.72
N CYS A 17 -7.77 -41.79 4.05
CA CYS A 17 -7.79 -41.36 2.65
C CYS A 17 -9.09 -40.54 2.47
N GLY A 18 -9.10 -39.22 2.51
CA GLY A 18 -8.47 -38.32 1.54
C GLY A 18 -9.59 -37.47 0.92
N VAL A 19 -10.14 -36.51 1.67
CA VAL A 19 -11.06 -35.52 1.12
C VAL A 19 -10.23 -34.53 0.30
N VAL A 20 -10.28 -34.66 -1.02
CA VAL A 20 -9.73 -33.65 -1.93
C VAL A 20 -10.64 -32.43 -1.85
N LEU A 21 -10.30 -31.49 -0.97
CA LEU A 21 -10.76 -30.11 -1.07
C LEU A 21 -10.15 -29.50 -2.33
N LEU A 22 -10.91 -29.56 -3.43
CA LEU A 22 -10.70 -28.71 -4.60
C LEU A 22 -10.93 -27.26 -4.17
N LEU A 23 -9.90 -26.64 -3.58
CA LEU A 23 -9.82 -25.20 -3.51
C LEU A 23 -9.66 -24.71 -4.94
N LEU A 24 -10.76 -24.22 -5.51
CA LEU A 24 -10.75 -23.37 -6.69
C LEU A 24 -9.69 -22.29 -6.45
N ARG A 25 -8.54 -22.43 -7.12
CA ARG A 25 -7.59 -21.33 -7.28
C ARG A 25 -8.29 -20.31 -8.15
N VAL A 26 -9.01 -19.39 -7.51
CA VAL A 26 -9.38 -18.12 -8.12
C VAL A 26 -8.05 -17.47 -8.49
N GLY A 27 -7.79 -17.37 -9.79
CA GLY A 27 -6.55 -16.81 -10.32
C GLY A 27 -6.29 -15.46 -9.67
N LEU A 28 -5.20 -15.37 -8.90
CA LEU A 28 -4.64 -14.08 -8.55
C LEU A 28 -4.28 -13.41 -9.88
N LYS A 29 -5.01 -12.36 -10.24
CA LYS A 29 -4.56 -11.40 -11.23
C LYS A 29 -3.10 -11.08 -10.89
N ASP A 30 -2.20 -11.24 -11.85
CA ASP A 30 -0.77 -11.14 -11.60
C ASP A 30 -0.45 -9.74 -11.07
N ALA A 31 -0.20 -9.64 -9.76
CA ALA A 31 0.01 -8.34 -9.13
C ALA A 31 1.36 -7.79 -9.59
N ALA A 32 1.33 -6.60 -10.15
CA ALA A 32 2.50 -5.88 -10.67
C ALA A 32 3.67 -5.79 -9.68
N VAL A 33 3.34 -5.62 -8.39
CA VAL A 33 4.26 -5.65 -7.26
C VAL A 33 3.74 -6.67 -6.25
N THR A 34 4.60 -7.55 -5.75
CA THR A 34 4.26 -8.53 -4.72
C THR A 34 5.13 -8.33 -3.47
N GLN A 35 4.53 -8.54 -2.30
CA GLN A 35 5.23 -8.44 -1.02
C GLN A 35 5.01 -9.70 -0.19
N PHE A 36 6.05 -10.14 0.50
CA PHE A 36 6.02 -11.30 1.39
C PHE A 36 6.93 -11.09 2.61
N PRO A 37 6.57 -11.55 3.81
CA PRO A 37 5.26 -12.10 4.19
C PRO A 37 4.20 -11.00 4.30
N ARG A 38 2.92 -11.36 4.09
CA ARG A 38 1.80 -10.41 4.25
C ARG A 38 1.59 -9.96 5.70
N ARG A 39 1.93 -10.84 6.65
CA ARG A 39 1.91 -10.58 8.09
C ARG A 39 3.00 -11.43 8.73
N LYS A 40 3.79 -10.81 9.60
CA LYS A 40 4.78 -11.50 10.42
C LYS A 40 4.72 -10.95 11.83
N ILE A 41 4.68 -11.85 12.80
CA ILE A 41 4.87 -11.54 14.22
C ILE A 41 6.21 -12.16 14.59
N LEU A 42 7.04 -11.41 15.30
CA LEU A 42 8.41 -11.78 15.61
C LEU A 42 8.76 -11.32 17.02
N GLU A 43 9.60 -12.11 17.71
CA GLU A 43 10.21 -11.69 18.97
C GLU A 43 11.29 -10.61 18.75
N THR A 44 11.54 -9.79 19.77
CA THR A 44 12.58 -8.77 19.75
C THR A 44 13.96 -9.40 19.51
N LYS A 45 14.86 -8.66 18.84
CA LYS A 45 16.24 -9.05 18.48
C LYS A 45 16.35 -10.17 17.44
N LYS A 46 15.25 -10.67 16.91
CA LYS A 46 15.27 -11.61 15.79
C LYS A 46 15.41 -10.87 14.47
N GLU A 47 16.02 -11.53 13.50
CA GLU A 47 16.12 -11.04 12.14
C GLU A 47 14.87 -11.37 11.33
N VAL A 48 14.46 -10.46 10.45
CA VAL A 48 13.42 -10.70 9.45
C VAL A 48 13.71 -9.94 8.17
N THR A 49 13.47 -10.58 7.02
CA THR A 49 13.49 -9.94 5.72
C THR A 49 12.09 -9.89 5.12
N LEU A 50 11.65 -8.69 4.77
CA LEU A 50 10.48 -8.43 3.98
C LEU A 50 10.89 -8.41 2.50
N GLN A 51 10.31 -9.31 1.73
CA GLN A 51 10.53 -9.44 0.30
C GLN A 51 9.58 -8.51 -0.46
N CYS A 52 10.13 -7.85 -1.48
CA CYS A 52 9.33 -7.17 -2.48
C CYS A 52 9.84 -7.54 -3.87
N SER A 53 8.93 -7.88 -4.77
CA SER A 53 9.24 -8.13 -6.17
C SER A 53 8.31 -7.42 -7.14
N GLN A 54 8.78 -7.14 -8.35
CA GLN A 54 8.01 -6.51 -9.43
C GLN A 54 8.21 -7.24 -10.76
N LYS A 55 7.21 -7.16 -11.65
CA LYS A 55 7.22 -7.78 -12.99
C LYS A 55 7.12 -6.78 -14.15
N MET A 56 7.19 -5.49 -13.85
CA MET A 56 6.96 -4.37 -14.77
C MET A 56 8.25 -3.85 -15.43
N GLY A 57 9.43 -4.35 -15.06
CA GLY A 57 10.71 -3.81 -15.51
C GLY A 57 10.99 -2.40 -14.95
N HIS A 58 10.37 -2.06 -13.82
CA HIS A 58 10.51 -0.75 -13.20
C HIS A 58 11.92 -0.55 -12.62
N TYR A 59 12.57 0.55 -13.01
CA TYR A 59 13.90 0.91 -12.51
C TYR A 59 13.88 1.26 -11.02
N ALA A 60 12.89 2.05 -10.61
CA ALA A 60 12.78 2.51 -9.24
C ALA A 60 11.94 1.55 -8.37
N MET A 61 12.40 1.28 -7.15
CA MET A 61 11.62 0.60 -6.10
C MET A 61 11.81 1.30 -4.76
N TYR A 62 10.78 1.21 -3.92
CA TYR A 62 10.66 1.99 -2.70
C TYR A 62 10.15 1.11 -1.57
N TRP A 63 10.67 1.33 -0.37
CA TRP A 63 10.11 0.83 0.88
C TRP A 63 9.60 1.98 1.72
N TYR A 64 8.34 1.87 2.13
CA TYR A 64 7.71 2.77 3.06
C TYR A 64 7.28 2.02 4.31
N ARG A 65 7.20 2.75 5.42
CA ARG A 65 6.43 2.35 6.59
C ARG A 65 5.26 3.30 6.80
N GLN A 66 4.19 2.77 7.34
CA GLN A 66 3.02 3.52 7.77
C GLN A 66 2.71 3.17 9.22
N ASP A 67 2.84 4.18 10.07
CA ASP A 67 2.54 4.08 11.50
C ASP A 67 1.21 4.82 11.79
N PRO A 68 0.45 4.40 12.81
CA PRO A 68 -0.82 5.03 13.14
C PRO A 68 -0.69 6.56 13.32
N GLY A 69 -1.54 7.32 12.62
CA GLY A 69 -1.53 8.79 12.66
C GLY A 69 -0.44 9.45 11.80
N PHE A 70 0.41 8.67 11.12
CA PHE A 70 1.41 9.17 10.19
C PHE A 70 1.07 8.79 8.74
N GLY A 71 1.50 9.63 7.81
CA GLY A 71 1.55 9.29 6.39
C GLY A 71 2.57 8.19 6.08
N LEU A 72 2.70 7.85 4.80
CA LEU A 72 3.82 7.02 4.34
C LEU A 72 5.13 7.74 4.64
N ARG A 73 6.08 7.01 5.22
CA ARG A 73 7.44 7.48 5.47
C ARG A 73 8.41 6.60 4.72
N LEU A 74 9.22 7.22 3.86
CA LEU A 74 10.18 6.49 3.04
C LEU A 74 11.31 5.96 3.92
N ILE A 75 11.59 4.67 3.83
CA ILE A 75 12.71 4.02 4.51
C ILE A 75 13.93 4.06 3.59
N TYR A 76 13.81 3.44 2.42
CA TYR A 76 14.82 3.38 1.37
C TYR A 76 14.16 3.38 0.00
N TYR A 77 14.91 3.82 -1.00
CA TYR A 77 14.59 3.60 -2.40
C TYR A 77 15.83 3.22 -3.20
N SER A 78 15.60 2.72 -4.40
CA SER A 78 16.61 2.27 -5.33
C SER A 78 16.15 2.64 -6.73
N THR A 79 17.03 3.18 -7.58
CA THR A 79 16.73 3.64 -8.94
C THR A 79 17.29 2.72 -10.03
N GLY A 80 17.75 1.52 -9.64
CA GLY A 80 18.36 0.53 -10.52
C GLY A 80 19.21 -0.46 -9.74
N ARG A 81 19.77 -1.45 -10.45
CA ARG A 81 20.65 -2.46 -9.85
C ARG A 81 21.81 -1.80 -9.09
N ASP A 82 22.13 -2.34 -7.91
CA ASP A 82 23.23 -1.91 -7.04
C ASP A 82 23.11 -0.45 -6.55
N THR A 83 21.94 0.19 -6.73
CA THR A 83 21.68 1.54 -6.23
C THR A 83 20.83 1.49 -4.96
N ILE A 84 21.29 2.19 -3.92
CA ILE A 84 20.58 2.31 -2.64
C ILE A 84 20.61 3.78 -2.22
N LYS A 85 19.44 4.30 -1.86
CA LYS A 85 19.25 5.68 -1.39
C LYS A 85 18.41 5.68 -0.12
N LYS A 86 18.86 6.44 0.88
CA LYS A 86 18.17 6.60 2.16
C LYS A 86 16.92 7.48 2.00
N GLY A 87 15.85 7.12 2.70
CA GLY A 87 14.65 7.96 2.84
C GLY A 87 14.64 8.77 4.13
N ASP A 88 13.44 9.11 4.59
CA ASP A 88 13.16 9.83 5.84
C ASP A 88 13.59 9.04 7.10
N VAL A 89 13.43 7.72 7.08
CA VAL A 89 13.58 6.84 8.26
C VAL A 89 14.36 5.54 7.95
N PRO A 90 15.62 5.65 7.50
CA PRO A 90 16.42 4.49 7.06
C PRO A 90 16.98 3.67 8.23
N GLU A 91 17.09 4.26 9.43
CA GLU A 91 17.86 3.69 10.53
C GLU A 91 17.26 2.39 11.08
N GLY A 92 18.11 1.40 11.31
CA GLY A 92 17.72 0.06 11.78
C GLY A 92 17.24 -0.90 10.69
N TYR A 93 17.35 -0.50 9.41
CA TYR A 93 16.99 -1.31 8.26
C TYR A 93 18.18 -1.47 7.30
N ASP A 94 18.23 -2.60 6.61
CA ASP A 94 19.15 -2.87 5.51
C ASP A 94 18.36 -3.24 4.26
N VAL A 95 18.88 -2.90 3.08
CA VAL A 95 18.30 -3.28 1.78
C VAL A 95 19.40 -3.75 0.83
N SER A 96 19.03 -4.54 -0.18
CA SER A 96 19.89 -4.82 -1.34
C SER A 96 19.08 -4.67 -2.63
N ARG A 97 19.76 -4.38 -3.74
CA ARG A 97 19.16 -4.32 -5.08
C ARG A 97 20.02 -5.05 -6.10
N ASP A 98 20.27 -6.32 -5.83
CA ASP A 98 21.13 -7.15 -6.67
C ASP A 98 20.44 -7.48 -8.02
N GLU A 99 19.11 -7.51 -8.03
CA GLU A 99 18.26 -7.71 -9.20
C GLU A 99 17.27 -6.55 -9.36
N LEU A 100 16.86 -6.24 -10.60
CA LEU A 100 15.92 -5.15 -10.87
C LEU A 100 14.52 -5.52 -10.36
N GLU A 101 14.22 -6.81 -10.30
CA GLU A 101 12.94 -7.39 -9.95
C GLU A 101 12.74 -7.43 -8.44
N HIS A 102 13.81 -7.42 -7.64
CA HIS A 102 13.76 -7.67 -6.20
C HIS A 102 14.34 -6.52 -5.40
N PHE A 103 13.64 -6.10 -4.34
CA PHE A 103 14.15 -5.11 -3.39
C PHE A 103 13.80 -5.56 -1.97
N PRO A 104 14.56 -6.48 -1.34
CA PRO A 104 14.32 -6.91 0.03
C PRO A 104 14.66 -5.83 1.06
N LEU A 105 13.91 -5.82 2.17
CA LEU A 105 14.15 -4.99 3.36
C LEU A 105 14.38 -5.89 4.58
N THR A 106 15.57 -5.84 5.15
CA THR A 106 15.97 -6.65 6.30
C THR A 106 16.04 -5.82 7.57
N LEU A 107 15.47 -6.34 8.65
CA LEU A 107 15.64 -5.87 10.01
C LEU A 107 16.55 -6.87 10.71
N LYS A 108 17.85 -6.57 10.85
CA LYS A 108 18.84 -7.47 11.48
C LYS A 108 18.51 -7.80 12.94
N SER A 109 17.91 -6.87 13.65
CA SER A 109 17.53 -7.00 15.05
C SER A 109 16.22 -6.26 15.27
N ALA A 110 15.10 -6.96 15.14
CA ALA A 110 13.78 -6.36 15.24
C ALA A 110 13.55 -5.72 16.62
N SER A 111 12.96 -4.54 16.61
CA SER A 111 12.66 -3.75 17.81
C SER A 111 11.17 -3.34 17.83
N PRO A 112 10.55 -3.16 19.02
CA PRO A 112 9.15 -2.73 19.11
C PRO A 112 8.82 -1.45 18.32
N ASN A 113 9.78 -0.52 18.21
CA ASN A 113 9.62 0.71 17.42
C ASN A 113 9.59 0.51 15.89
N GLN A 114 9.86 -0.71 15.41
CA GLN A 114 9.73 -1.13 14.02
C GLN A 114 8.42 -1.93 13.80
N THR A 115 7.52 -1.97 14.77
CA THR A 115 6.17 -2.51 14.54
C THR A 115 5.39 -1.54 13.67
N SER A 116 5.15 -1.90 12.40
CA SER A 116 4.52 -1.01 11.42
C SER A 116 3.87 -1.79 10.28
N VAL A 117 3.10 -1.08 9.44
CA VAL A 117 2.69 -1.61 8.13
C VAL A 117 3.73 -1.19 7.11
N TYR A 118 4.29 -2.16 6.38
CA TYR A 118 5.33 -1.92 5.38
C TYR A 118 4.78 -2.04 3.98
N PHE A 119 5.02 -1.02 3.16
CA PHE A 119 4.59 -0.97 1.77
C PHE A 119 5.79 -0.95 0.84
N CYS A 120 5.67 -1.67 -0.26
CA CYS A 120 6.62 -1.60 -1.35
C CYS A 120 5.93 -1.09 -2.60
N ALA A 121 6.62 -0.22 -3.33
CA ALA A 121 6.15 0.32 -4.60
C ALA A 121 7.28 0.25 -5.63
N SER A 122 6.93 0.37 -6.90
CA SER A 122 7.89 0.45 -8.00
C SER A 122 7.44 1.47 -9.05
N SER A 123 8.39 2.04 -9.79
CA SER A 123 8.14 3.04 -10.84
C SER A 123 9.15 2.94 -11.98
N SER A 124 8.74 3.30 -13.20
CA SER A 124 9.62 3.34 -14.37
C SER A 124 10.66 4.48 -14.33
N LEU A 125 10.41 5.52 -13.54
CA LEU A 125 11.31 6.66 -13.35
C LEU A 125 11.46 6.92 -11.85
N GLU A 126 12.45 7.72 -11.45
CA GLU A 126 12.47 8.32 -10.13
C GLU A 126 11.22 9.20 -9.99
N ALA A 127 10.23 8.64 -9.29
CA ALA A 127 8.92 9.23 -9.15
C ALA A 127 8.92 10.24 -8.01
N ASP A 128 8.68 11.51 -8.34
CA ASP A 128 8.38 12.50 -7.32
C ASP A 128 6.89 12.90 -7.42
N VAL A 129 6.14 12.51 -6.40
CA VAL A 129 4.79 13.04 -6.14
C VAL A 129 4.88 13.84 -4.86
N ILE A 130 4.79 15.16 -5.00
CA ILE A 130 4.93 16.08 -3.88
C ILE A 130 3.55 16.46 -3.40
N GLN A 131 3.26 16.16 -2.14
CA GLN A 131 2.04 16.57 -1.47
C GLN A 131 2.36 17.62 -0.39
N SER A 132 1.59 18.70 -0.36
CA SER A 132 1.73 19.74 0.65
C SER A 132 0.37 20.24 1.17
N PRO A 133 0.26 20.58 2.46
CA PRO A 133 1.25 20.37 3.52
C PRO A 133 1.27 18.91 3.99
N ARG A 134 2.37 18.48 4.64
CA ARG A 134 2.49 17.15 5.27
C ARG A 134 1.51 16.97 6.44
N TYR A 135 1.24 18.05 7.18
CA TYR A 135 0.27 18.11 8.27
C TYR A 135 -0.54 19.39 8.16
N ARG A 136 -1.87 19.28 8.36
CA ARG A 136 -2.77 20.43 8.37
C ARG A 136 -3.75 20.34 9.53
N ILE A 137 -3.62 21.27 10.47
CA ILE A 137 -4.59 21.48 11.54
C ILE A 137 -5.36 22.75 11.20
N THR A 138 -6.68 22.70 11.28
CA THR A 138 -7.55 23.84 11.00
C THR A 138 -8.83 23.77 11.84
N GLU A 139 -9.53 24.89 11.96
CA GLU A 139 -10.86 24.94 12.53
C GLU A 139 -11.93 24.48 11.52
N THR A 140 -13.08 24.02 12.02
CA THR A 140 -14.21 23.68 11.15
C THR A 140 -14.71 24.89 10.35
N LYS A 141 -15.34 24.63 9.20
CA LYS A 141 -15.89 25.63 8.26
C LYS A 141 -14.84 26.56 7.62
N LYS A 142 -13.55 26.27 7.79
CA LYS A 142 -12.48 26.93 7.04
C LYS A 142 -12.24 26.20 5.73
N ARG A 143 -11.87 26.96 4.69
CA ARG A 143 -11.40 26.41 3.43
C ARG A 143 -9.99 25.85 3.61
N VAL A 144 -9.75 24.64 3.15
CA VAL A 144 -8.43 23.99 3.14
C VAL A 144 -8.13 23.50 1.73
N THR A 145 -6.91 23.74 1.26
CA THR A 145 -6.42 23.15 0.02
C THR A 145 -5.19 22.31 0.31
N LEU A 146 -5.22 21.06 -0.14
CA LEU A 146 -4.08 20.16 -0.20
C LEU A 146 -3.57 20.19 -1.64
N THR A 147 -2.29 20.48 -1.83
CA THR A 147 -1.66 20.48 -3.14
C THR A 147 -1.02 19.14 -3.42
N CYS A 148 -1.06 18.74 -4.68
CA CYS A 148 -0.30 17.62 -5.19
C CYS A 148 0.31 18.00 -6.54
N SER A 149 1.61 17.73 -6.69
CA SER A 149 2.33 17.90 -7.94
C SER A 149 3.18 16.68 -8.30
N GLN A 150 3.49 16.52 -9.59
CA GLN A 150 4.33 15.43 -10.10
C GLN A 150 5.25 15.90 -11.23
N ASN A 151 6.40 15.24 -11.40
CA ASN A 151 7.40 15.56 -12.43
C ASN A 151 7.60 14.46 -13.51
N MET A 152 6.76 13.43 -13.49
CA MET A 152 6.85 12.22 -14.33
C MET A 152 6.04 12.30 -15.63
N ASN A 153 5.37 13.42 -15.87
CA ASN A 153 4.40 13.58 -16.96
C ASN A 153 3.30 12.49 -16.95
N HIS A 154 2.89 12.06 -15.75
CA HIS A 154 1.78 11.12 -15.58
C HIS A 154 0.44 11.77 -15.94
N GLU A 155 -0.29 11.14 -16.85
CA GLU A 155 -1.61 11.59 -17.30
C GLU A 155 -2.63 11.51 -16.15
N ALA A 156 -2.62 10.40 -15.42
CA ALA A 156 -3.57 10.16 -14.35
C ALA A 156 -3.06 10.65 -13.00
N MET A 157 -3.91 11.36 -12.26
CA MET A 157 -3.69 11.75 -10.87
C MET A 157 -4.92 11.42 -10.03
N TYR A 158 -4.68 11.11 -8.76
CA TYR A 158 -5.69 10.55 -7.87
C TYR A 158 -5.55 11.17 -6.49
N TRP A 159 -6.69 11.41 -5.84
CA TRP A 159 -6.77 11.71 -4.42
C TRP A 159 -7.50 10.60 -3.68
N TYR A 160 -6.86 10.10 -2.64
CA TYR A 160 -7.43 9.13 -1.72
C TYR A 160 -7.53 9.73 -0.33
N ARG A 161 -8.49 9.24 0.44
CA ARG A 161 -8.46 9.33 1.91
C ARG A 161 -8.38 7.95 2.52
N GLN A 162 -7.73 7.87 3.67
CA GLN A 162 -7.61 6.66 4.45
C GLN A 162 -7.92 6.97 5.92
N ASP A 163 -9.03 6.44 6.38
CA ASP A 163 -9.42 6.51 7.78
C ASP A 163 -8.79 5.34 8.56
N PRO A 164 -8.54 5.50 9.88
CA PRO A 164 -7.89 4.46 10.68
C PRO A 164 -8.59 3.09 10.58
N GLY A 165 -7.80 2.04 10.30
CA GLY A 165 -8.30 0.68 10.16
C GLY A 165 -9.00 0.38 8.83
N LEU A 166 -9.16 1.36 7.95
CA LEU A 166 -9.75 1.19 6.61
C LEU A 166 -8.67 1.26 5.52
N GLY A 167 -8.99 0.68 4.36
CA GLY A 167 -8.20 0.86 3.15
C GLY A 167 -8.37 2.27 2.56
N PRO A 168 -7.48 2.68 1.64
CA PRO A 168 -7.67 3.91 0.88
C PRO A 168 -8.98 3.89 0.10
N ARG A 169 -9.71 5.00 0.11
CA ARG A 169 -10.95 5.21 -0.66
C ARG A 169 -10.75 6.40 -1.59
N LEU A 170 -11.18 6.26 -2.84
CA LEU A 170 -10.94 7.27 -3.87
C LEU A 170 -11.89 8.45 -3.67
N ILE A 171 -11.35 9.67 -3.66
CA ILE A 171 -12.14 10.90 -3.58
C ILE A 171 -12.43 11.40 -5.00
N TYR A 172 -11.37 11.65 -5.77
CA TYR A 172 -11.41 12.08 -7.17
C TYR A 172 -10.20 11.54 -7.92
N PHE A 173 -10.32 11.46 -9.23
CA PHE A 173 -9.20 11.26 -10.14
C PHE A 173 -9.36 12.11 -11.40
N SER A 174 -8.29 12.21 -12.18
CA SER A 174 -8.26 12.91 -13.45
C SER A 174 -7.27 12.21 -14.37
N ARG A 175 -7.67 11.89 -15.60
CA ARG A 175 -6.78 11.30 -16.63
C ARG A 175 -6.22 12.31 -17.63
N ASN A 176 -6.78 13.50 -17.67
CA ASN A 176 -6.42 14.53 -18.65
C ASN A 176 -6.77 15.92 -18.11
N ILE A 177 -6.08 16.94 -18.61
CA ILE A 177 -6.33 18.34 -18.27
C ILE A 177 -7.79 18.69 -18.55
N GLY A 178 -8.40 19.45 -17.66
CA GLY A 178 -9.78 19.93 -17.74
C GLY A 178 -10.85 18.88 -17.45
N ASN A 179 -10.48 17.61 -17.19
CA ASN A 179 -11.44 16.55 -16.92
C ASN A 179 -11.15 15.86 -15.58
N VAL A 180 -12.11 15.94 -14.67
CA VAL A 180 -12.05 15.35 -13.34
C VAL A 180 -13.23 14.40 -13.15
N GLN A 181 -12.98 13.27 -12.49
CA GLN A 181 -13.95 12.22 -12.26
C GLN A 181 -14.10 11.96 -10.76
N LYS A 182 -15.34 11.77 -10.32
CA LYS A 182 -15.67 11.43 -8.95
C LYS A 182 -15.22 10.00 -8.61
N GLY A 183 -14.69 9.83 -7.40
CA GLY A 183 -14.42 8.52 -6.82
C GLY A 183 -15.58 8.00 -5.97
N ASP A 184 -15.26 7.16 -5.00
CA ASP A 184 -16.19 6.52 -4.08
C ASP A 184 -16.83 7.52 -3.10
N ILE A 185 -16.09 8.56 -2.71
CA ILE A 185 -16.48 9.54 -1.68
C ILE A 185 -16.12 10.98 -2.08
N PRO A 186 -16.75 11.52 -3.13
CA PRO A 186 -16.44 12.83 -3.68
C PRO A 186 -17.05 14.00 -2.88
N ASP A 187 -18.05 13.72 -2.04
CA ASP A 187 -18.86 14.77 -1.41
C ASP A 187 -18.08 15.57 -0.35
N GLY A 188 -18.25 16.89 -0.37
CA GLY A 188 -17.52 17.82 0.50
C GLY A 188 -16.10 18.15 0.02
N TYR A 189 -15.72 17.70 -1.17
CA TYR A 189 -14.44 17.97 -1.80
C TYR A 189 -14.61 18.55 -3.22
N THR A 190 -13.67 19.39 -3.61
CA THR A 190 -13.52 19.92 -4.97
C THR A 190 -12.09 19.72 -5.45
N VAL A 191 -11.90 19.52 -6.76
CA VAL A 191 -10.59 19.38 -7.40
C VAL A 191 -10.57 20.18 -8.68
N SER A 192 -9.38 20.59 -9.12
CA SER A 192 -9.15 21.13 -10.47
C SER A 192 -7.94 20.45 -11.11
N ARG A 193 -7.99 20.23 -12.42
CA ARG A 193 -6.85 19.73 -13.22
C ARG A 193 -6.56 20.71 -14.33
N GLU A 194 -5.92 21.82 -14.00
CA GLU A 194 -5.59 22.89 -14.96
C GLU A 194 -4.32 22.59 -15.75
N GLU A 195 -3.39 21.83 -15.15
CA GLU A 195 -2.12 21.44 -15.76
C GLU A 195 -1.81 19.96 -15.48
N THR A 196 -1.05 19.30 -16.34
CA THR A 196 -0.64 17.90 -16.14
C THR A 196 0.11 17.67 -14.81
N PRO A 197 1.01 18.56 -14.36
CA PRO A 197 1.76 18.34 -13.12
C PRO A 197 0.90 18.41 -11.86
N ASN A 198 -0.19 19.18 -11.86
CA ASN A 198 -0.84 19.64 -10.63
C ASN A 198 -2.27 19.10 -10.50
N PHE A 199 -2.62 18.62 -9.31
CA PHE A 199 -3.97 18.19 -8.99
C PHE A 199 -4.32 18.56 -7.54
N PRO A 200 -4.70 19.82 -7.25
CA PRO A 200 -5.10 20.23 -5.90
C PRO A 200 -6.47 19.65 -5.48
N LEU A 201 -6.61 19.38 -4.19
CA LEU A 201 -7.87 18.99 -3.52
C LEU A 201 -8.26 20.06 -2.51
N THR A 202 -9.47 20.59 -2.64
CA THR A 202 -10.00 21.62 -1.76
C THR A 202 -11.20 21.09 -0.96
N LEU A 203 -11.17 21.36 0.35
CA LEU A 203 -12.30 21.22 1.25
C LEU A 203 -12.86 22.63 1.42
N GLU A 204 -14.04 22.88 0.85
CA GLU A 204 -14.69 24.19 0.89
C GLU A 204 -15.03 24.62 2.32
N LEU A 205 -15.59 23.69 3.10
CA LEU A 205 -15.92 23.85 4.50
C LEU A 205 -15.42 22.62 5.26
N ALA A 206 -14.22 22.72 5.85
CA ALA A 206 -13.63 21.62 6.58
C ALA A 206 -14.54 21.14 7.74
N SER A 207 -14.72 19.83 7.83
CA SER A 207 -15.51 19.17 8.88
C SER A 207 -14.66 18.17 9.65
N THR A 208 -15.02 17.90 10.91
CA THR A 208 -14.38 16.86 11.72
C THR A 208 -14.49 15.47 11.09
N SER A 209 -15.56 15.21 10.33
CA SER A 209 -15.73 13.96 9.55
C SER A 209 -14.72 13.76 8.41
N GLN A 210 -14.02 14.84 8.03
CA GLN A 210 -12.97 14.85 7.01
C GLN A 210 -11.56 14.84 7.65
N ALA A 211 -11.45 14.73 8.97
CA ALA A 211 -10.16 14.56 9.65
C ALA A 211 -9.62 13.15 9.38
N SER A 212 -8.72 13.04 8.41
CA SER A 212 -8.25 11.77 7.87
C SER A 212 -6.84 11.92 7.28
N LEU A 213 -6.23 10.80 6.89
CA LEU A 213 -5.00 10.81 6.11
C LEU A 213 -5.34 10.92 4.63
N TYR A 214 -4.70 11.85 3.92
CA TYR A 214 -4.91 12.07 2.49
C TYR A 214 -3.66 11.68 1.71
N PHE A 215 -3.85 10.99 0.58
CA PHE A 215 -2.78 10.63 -0.33
C PHE A 215 -3.08 11.10 -1.73
N CYS A 216 -2.09 11.70 -2.36
CA CYS A 216 -2.04 11.85 -3.78
C CYS A 216 -1.19 10.75 -4.42
N ALA A 217 -1.62 10.29 -5.59
CA ALA A 217 -0.83 9.40 -6.44
C ALA A 217 -0.96 9.82 -7.91
N SER A 218 -0.04 9.35 -8.74
CA SER A 218 -0.11 9.54 -10.18
C SER A 218 0.29 8.27 -10.92
N SER A 219 -0.22 8.08 -12.13
CA SER A 219 0.15 6.96 -13.00
C SER A 219 0.06 7.35 -14.47
N LYS A 220 0.74 6.58 -15.33
CA LYS A 220 0.37 6.54 -16.75
C LYS A 220 -1.08 6.04 -16.87
N SER A 221 -1.85 6.57 -17.81
CA SER A 221 -3.17 6.01 -18.09
C SER A 221 -2.97 4.59 -18.62
N THR A 222 -3.67 3.62 -18.04
CA THR A 222 -3.77 2.28 -18.62
C THR A 222 -5.04 2.27 -19.45
N ALA A 223 -4.91 1.96 -20.74
CA ALA A 223 -6.02 1.77 -21.66
C ALA A 223 -6.80 0.51 -21.31
#